data_AF-A0A251VR70-F1
#
_entry.id   AF-A0A251VR70-F1
#
_cell.length_a   1.000
_cell.length_b   1.000
_cell.length_c   1.000
_cell.angle_alpha   90.00
_cell.angle_beta   90.00
_cell.angle_gamma   90.00
#
_symmetry.space_group_name_H-M   'P 1'
#
loop_
_entity.id
_entity.type
_entity.pdbx_description
1 polymer ?
#
loop_
_entity_poly.entity_id
_entity_poly.type
_entity_poly.pdbx_seq_one_letter_code
_entity_poly.pdbx_strand_id
1 'polypeptide(L)'
;MYSNFKEQAIEYVKQAAHEDNAGNYPKAFPLYMNALEYFKTHLKYEKNPKIREAITQKFTEYLYRAEEIRAVLDEGGTGPAATGGDAAVAARPKTKPKDGEGGGGDEENSELRAGLNSAIVREKPNVKWNDVAGLDSAKQALQEVVILPVKFPQFFTG
;
A
#
# COMPACT_ATOMS: atom_id res chain seq x y z
N MET A 1 22.49 28.65 -14.38
CA MET A 1 21.30 28.65 -13.51
C MET A 1 20.94 27.21 -13.21
N TYR A 2 21.30 26.68 -12.04
CA TYR A 2 20.64 25.46 -11.57
C TYR A 2 19.22 25.88 -11.25
N SER A 3 18.27 25.58 -12.14
CA SER A 3 16.85 25.66 -11.78
C SER A 3 16.70 24.85 -10.50
N ASN A 4 16.09 25.45 -9.47
CA ASN A 4 16.10 24.92 -8.12
C ASN A 4 15.08 23.77 -8.02
N PHE A 5 15.33 22.69 -8.75
CA PHE A 5 14.44 21.53 -8.89
C PHE A 5 14.07 20.93 -7.54
N LYS A 6 14.97 21.04 -6.55
CA LYS A 6 14.71 20.65 -5.17
C LYS A 6 13.59 21.49 -4.53
N GLU A 7 13.62 22.81 -4.69
CA GLU A 7 12.57 23.69 -4.16
C GLU A 7 11.22 23.41 -4.84
N GLN A 8 11.22 23.22 -6.17
CA GLN A 8 10.01 22.85 -6.90
C GLN A 8 9.45 21.51 -6.43
N ALA A 9 10.30 20.49 -6.24
CA ALA A 9 9.87 19.22 -5.69
C ALA A 9 9.22 19.37 -4.31
N ILE A 10 9.81 20.19 -3.42
CA ILE A 10 9.28 20.46 -2.09
C ILE A 10 7.92 21.15 -2.15
N GLU A 11 7.72 22.08 -3.08
CA GLU A 11 6.44 22.76 -3.27
C GLU A 11 5.34 21.77 -3.67
N TYR A 12 5.61 20.91 -4.65
CA TYR A 12 4.67 19.86 -5.06
C TYR A 12 4.38 18.89 -3.92
N VAL A 13 5.37 18.47 -3.13
CA VAL A 13 5.17 17.60 -1.96
C VAL A 13 4.25 18.25 -0.93
N LYS A 14 4.42 19.55 -0.66
CA LYS A 14 3.57 20.25 0.31
C LYS A 14 2.12 20.29 -0.14
N GLN A 15 1.89 20.56 -1.42
CA GLN A 15 0.55 20.54 -1.99
C GLN A 15 -0.03 19.12 -2.01
N ALA A 16 0.78 18.12 -2.40
CA ALA A 16 0.37 16.72 -2.41
C ALA A 16 -0.05 16.25 -1.01
N ALA A 17 0.78 16.52 0.01
CA ALA A 17 0.48 16.15 1.39
C ALA A 17 -0.75 16.87 1.95
N HIS A 18 -1.00 18.12 1.54
CA HIS A 18 -2.22 18.84 1.91
C HIS A 18 -3.47 18.15 1.33
N GLU A 19 -3.46 17.82 0.05
CA GLU A 19 -4.58 17.12 -0.60
C GLU A 19 -4.74 15.67 -0.09
N ASP A 20 -3.64 14.99 0.19
CA ASP A 20 -3.61 13.63 0.74
C ASP A 20 -4.25 13.59 2.14
N ASN A 21 -3.85 14.49 3.03
CA ASN A 21 -4.45 14.64 4.36
C ASN A 21 -5.92 15.07 4.29
N ALA A 22 -6.33 15.75 3.22
CA ALA A 22 -7.73 16.10 2.98
C ALA A 22 -8.55 14.94 2.37
N GLY A 23 -7.92 13.79 2.07
CA GLY A 23 -8.56 12.66 1.40
C GLY A 23 -8.80 12.86 -0.09
N ASN A 24 -8.27 13.94 -0.68
CA ASN A 24 -8.41 14.27 -2.10
C ASN A 24 -7.38 13.50 -2.94
N TYR A 25 -7.43 12.17 -2.87
CA TYR A 25 -6.53 11.25 -3.58
C TYR A 25 -6.38 11.51 -5.09
N PRO A 26 -7.45 11.85 -5.85
CA PRO A 26 -7.33 12.15 -7.28
C PRO A 26 -6.45 13.37 -7.58
N LYS A 27 -6.36 14.32 -6.64
CA LYS A 27 -5.50 15.51 -6.75
C LYS A 27 -4.12 15.27 -6.16
N ALA A 28 -4.04 14.52 -5.06
CA ALA A 28 -2.78 14.21 -4.39
C ALA A 28 -1.84 13.38 -5.28
N PHE A 29 -2.36 12.35 -5.96
CA PHE A 29 -1.58 11.46 -6.82
C PHE A 29 -0.72 12.19 -7.88
N PRO A 30 -1.30 13.01 -8.78
CA PRO A 30 -0.51 13.71 -9.80
C PRO A 30 0.50 14.70 -9.19
N LEU A 31 0.20 15.30 -8.03
CA LEU A 31 1.14 16.20 -7.33
C LEU A 31 2.36 15.43 -6.80
N TYR A 32 2.17 14.23 -6.25
CA TYR A 32 3.29 13.36 -5.86
C TYR A 32 4.12 12.94 -7.08
N MET A 33 3.48 12.57 -8.19
CA MET A 33 4.19 12.20 -9.42
C MET A 33 5.06 13.35 -9.96
N ASN A 34 4.53 14.58 -9.96
CA ASN A 34 5.30 15.77 -10.35
C ASN A 34 6.49 15.98 -9.42
N ALA A 35 6.31 15.89 -8.09
CA ALA A 35 7.41 16.01 -7.13
C ALA A 35 8.53 14.98 -7.39
N LEU A 36 8.16 13.73 -7.68
CA LEU A 36 9.12 12.66 -7.97
C LEU A 36 9.92 12.96 -9.24
N GLU A 37 9.31 13.52 -10.28
CA GLU A 37 10.01 13.92 -11.51
C GLU A 37 11.07 15.00 -11.24
N TYR A 38 10.74 15.99 -10.41
CA TYR A 38 11.69 17.02 -9.98
C TYR A 38 12.83 16.44 -9.12
N PHE A 39 12.52 15.54 -8.19
CA PHE A 39 13.55 14.86 -7.40
C PHE A 39 14.47 13.99 -8.27
N LYS A 40 13.94 13.26 -9.25
CA LYS A 40 14.73 12.48 -10.21
C LYS A 40 15.69 13.37 -11.00
N THR A 41 15.19 14.52 -11.46
CA THR A 41 16.00 15.51 -12.18
C THR A 41 17.10 16.07 -11.28
N HIS A 42 16.77 16.43 -10.03
CA HIS A 42 17.76 16.90 -9.06
C HIS A 42 18.83 15.84 -8.76
N LEU A 43 18.43 14.58 -8.55
CA LEU A 43 19.35 13.45 -8.31
C LEU A 43 20.28 13.16 -9.50
N LYS A 44 19.91 13.51 -10.73
CA LYS A 44 20.79 13.37 -11.90
C LYS A 44 22.03 14.27 -11.79
N TYR A 45 21.90 15.42 -11.11
CA TYR A 45 22.93 16.45 -11.06
C TYR A 45 23.55 16.63 -9.66
N GLU A 46 22.97 16.04 -8.62
CA GLU A 46 23.51 16.09 -7.26
C GLU A 46 24.76 15.20 -7.13
N LYS A 47 25.86 15.79 -6.65
CA LYS A 47 27.16 15.12 -6.50
C LYS A 47 27.46 14.73 -5.05
N ASN A 48 26.82 15.41 -4.09
CA ASN A 48 27.07 15.15 -2.67
C ASN A 48 26.36 13.85 -2.24
N PRO A 49 27.10 12.78 -1.86
CA PRO A 49 26.51 11.48 -1.56
C PRO A 49 25.51 11.54 -0.41
N LYS A 50 25.75 12.38 0.62
CA LYS A 50 24.82 12.54 1.74
C LYS A 50 23.50 13.18 1.33
N ILE A 51 23.55 14.16 0.43
CA ILE A 51 22.35 14.82 -0.10
C ILE A 51 21.60 13.86 -1.02
N ARG A 52 22.32 13.13 -1.89
CA ARG A 52 21.72 12.10 -2.75
C ARG A 52 20.98 11.06 -1.93
N GLU A 53 21.59 10.57 -0.86
CA GLU A 53 21.00 9.58 0.03
C GLU A 53 19.73 10.12 0.68
N ALA A 54 19.79 11.31 1.28
CA ALA A 54 18.63 11.94 1.92
C ALA A 54 17.46 12.16 0.93
N ILE A 55 17.77 12.59 -0.30
CA ILE A 55 16.74 12.82 -1.33
C ILE A 55 16.21 11.51 -1.89
N THR A 56 17.05 10.48 -1.99
CA THR A 56 16.62 9.13 -2.42
C THR A 56 15.68 8.52 -1.39
N GLN A 57 15.97 8.64 -0.09
CA GLN A 57 15.08 8.20 0.98
C GLN A 57 13.70 8.87 0.85
N LYS A 58 13.66 10.20 0.72
CA LYS A 58 12.40 10.93 0.54
C LYS A 58 11.68 10.59 -0.78
N PHE A 59 12.42 10.41 -1.87
CA PHE A 59 11.87 9.96 -3.14
C PHE A 59 11.15 8.62 -2.99
N THR A 60 11.77 7.65 -2.31
CA THR A 60 11.18 6.33 -2.08
C THR A 60 9.95 6.41 -1.18
N GLU A 61 9.98 7.21 -0.11
CA GLU A 61 8.82 7.45 0.75
C GLU A 61 7.61 8.00 -0.05
N TYR A 62 7.82 9.04 -0.86
CA TYR A 62 6.75 9.64 -1.64
C TYR A 62 6.28 8.75 -2.80
N LEU A 63 7.17 7.91 -3.36
CA LEU A 63 6.80 6.91 -4.35
C LEU A 63 5.86 5.87 -3.74
N TYR A 64 6.18 5.32 -2.57
CA TYR A 64 5.30 4.38 -1.89
C TYR A 64 3.94 5.01 -1.58
N ARG A 65 3.91 6.25 -1.08
CA ARG A 65 2.63 6.93 -0.83
C ARG A 65 1.81 7.13 -2.11
N ALA A 66 2.45 7.48 -3.22
CA ALA A 66 1.78 7.59 -4.51
C ALA A 66 1.23 6.23 -4.98
N GLU A 67 1.93 5.12 -4.76
CA GLU A 67 1.45 3.77 -5.07
C GLU A 67 0.24 3.37 -4.21
N GLU A 68 0.24 3.68 -2.91
CA GLU A 68 -0.91 3.47 -2.03
C GLU A 68 -2.13 4.26 -2.51
N ILE A 69 -1.94 5.54 -2.84
CA ILE A 69 -3.00 6.40 -3.36
C ILE A 69 -3.54 5.83 -4.69
N ARG A 70 -2.67 5.35 -5.57
CA ARG A 70 -3.10 4.71 -6.83
C ARG A 70 -3.96 3.48 -6.57
N ALA A 71 -3.54 2.60 -5.64
CA ALA A 71 -4.32 1.42 -5.30
C ALA A 71 -5.72 1.78 -4.80
N VAL A 72 -5.85 2.82 -3.96
CA VAL A 72 -7.15 3.32 -3.49
C VAL A 72 -8.01 3.86 -4.65
N LEU A 73 -7.40 4.57 -5.60
CA LEU A 73 -8.10 5.09 -6.78
C LEU A 73 -8.56 3.97 -7.73
N ASP A 74 -7.74 2.92 -7.90
CA ASP A 74 -8.04 1.77 -8.76
C ASP A 74 -9.09 0.84 -8.11
N GLU A 75 -9.01 0.62 -6.80
CA GLU A 75 -10.04 -0.11 -6.02
C GLU A 75 -11.38 0.65 -6.03
N GLY A 76 -11.34 1.98 -5.94
CA GLY A 76 -12.50 2.85 -6.16
C GLY A 76 -13.03 2.85 -7.61
N GLY A 77 -12.25 2.33 -8.57
CA GLY A 77 -12.56 2.26 -10.00
C GLY A 77 -13.33 1.01 -10.44
N THR A 78 -13.59 0.05 -9.54
CA THR A 78 -14.48 -1.11 -9.81
C THR A 78 -15.81 -1.05 -9.04
N GLY A 79 -16.23 0.16 -8.65
CA GLY A 79 -17.60 0.48 -8.25
C GLY A 79 -18.37 1.16 -9.39
N PRO A 80 -19.69 0.94 -9.53
CA PRO A 80 -20.44 1.24 -10.75
C PRO A 80 -20.40 2.74 -11.08
N ALA A 81 -20.13 3.00 -12.36
CA ALA A 81 -20.18 4.31 -12.99
C ALA A 81 -21.34 5.16 -12.45
N ALA A 82 -20.99 6.32 -11.88
CA ALA A 82 -21.93 7.41 -11.66
C ALA A 82 -22.33 8.01 -13.02
N THR A 83 -23.18 7.30 -13.77
CA THR A 83 -24.09 7.91 -14.74
C THR A 83 -25.23 8.56 -13.97
N GLY A 84 -24.99 9.75 -13.44
CA GLY A 84 -26.03 10.64 -12.94
C GLY A 84 -26.63 11.41 -14.12
N GLY A 85 -27.63 10.83 -14.77
CA GLY A 85 -28.35 11.41 -15.89
C GLY A 85 -29.82 10.96 -15.91
N ASP A 86 -30.64 11.76 -15.25
CA ASP A 86 -32.08 11.97 -15.45
C ASP A 86 -33.13 10.90 -15.09
N ALA A 87 -34.32 11.44 -14.83
CA ALA A 87 -35.41 10.90 -14.06
C ALA A 87 -36.27 9.86 -14.80
N ALA A 88 -36.95 8.99 -14.05
CA ALA A 88 -38.41 9.04 -13.89
C ALA A 88 -39.01 7.74 -13.33
N VAL A 89 -39.77 7.94 -12.25
CA VAL A 89 -41.08 7.35 -11.90
C VAL A 89 -41.28 5.84 -11.68
N ALA A 90 -41.78 5.58 -10.45
CA ALA A 90 -42.93 4.73 -10.11
C ALA A 90 -42.81 3.20 -10.26
N ALA A 91 -42.80 2.50 -9.12
CA ALA A 91 -44.03 1.93 -8.53
C ALA A 91 -43.69 0.94 -7.39
N ARG A 92 -44.32 1.13 -6.23
CA ARG A 92 -44.45 0.13 -5.15
C ARG A 92 -45.52 -0.91 -5.57
N PRO A 93 -45.55 -2.14 -5.01
CA PRO A 93 -46.31 -2.33 -3.75
C PRO A 93 -45.81 -3.42 -2.77
N LYS A 94 -46.03 -3.12 -1.47
CA LYS A 94 -46.54 -3.95 -0.35
C LYS A 94 -46.03 -5.40 -0.14
N THR A 95 -45.23 -5.64 0.91
CA THR A 95 -45.58 -6.18 2.26
C THR A 95 -46.23 -7.57 2.34
N LYS A 96 -45.49 -8.52 2.93
CA LYS A 96 -45.96 -9.45 4.00
C LYS A 96 -44.77 -10.17 4.65
N PRO A 97 -44.56 -10.07 5.98
CA PRO A 97 -43.62 -10.92 6.72
C PRO A 97 -44.33 -12.17 7.25
N LYS A 98 -43.60 -13.28 7.39
CA LYS A 98 -44.00 -14.37 8.28
C LYS A 98 -42.78 -15.08 8.84
N ASP A 99 -42.82 -15.21 10.16
CA ASP A 99 -41.80 -15.64 11.13
C ASP A 99 -41.41 -17.12 11.06
N GLY A 100 -40.27 -17.45 11.69
CA GLY A 100 -39.83 -18.82 11.99
C GLY A 100 -38.55 -18.86 12.82
N GLU A 101 -38.71 -18.94 14.13
CA GLU A 101 -37.75 -18.89 15.24
C GLU A 101 -37.02 -20.24 15.50
N GLY A 102 -35.77 -20.19 15.97
CA GLY A 102 -35.24 -21.13 16.99
C GLY A 102 -34.02 -21.99 16.65
N GLY A 103 -32.89 -21.76 17.35
CA GLY A 103 -31.83 -22.77 17.53
C GLY A 103 -30.43 -22.21 17.83
N GLY A 104 -30.19 -21.75 19.06
CA GLY A 104 -28.93 -21.13 19.50
C GLY A 104 -27.72 -22.09 19.56
N GLY A 105 -26.55 -21.52 19.25
CA GLY A 105 -25.25 -22.19 19.30
C GLY A 105 -24.20 -21.64 18.33
N ASP A 106 -24.61 -20.82 17.37
CA ASP A 106 -23.76 -20.45 16.23
C ASP A 106 -23.11 -19.07 16.35
N GLU A 107 -23.57 -18.17 17.22
CA GLU A 107 -23.08 -16.78 17.26
C GLU A 107 -21.62 -16.70 17.74
N GLU A 108 -21.28 -17.29 18.89
CA GLU A 108 -19.89 -17.31 19.38
C GLU A 108 -18.94 -18.06 18.43
N ASN A 109 -19.37 -19.18 17.85
CA ASN A 109 -18.55 -19.93 16.90
C ASN A 109 -18.39 -19.17 15.57
N SER A 110 -19.42 -18.41 15.16
CA SER A 110 -19.36 -17.56 13.97
C SER A 110 -18.45 -16.35 14.19
N GLU A 111 -18.45 -15.73 15.37
CA GLU A 111 -17.54 -14.64 15.73
C GLU A 111 -16.10 -15.13 15.79
N LEU A 112 -15.85 -16.28 16.42
CA LEU A 112 -14.52 -16.89 16.46
C LEU A 112 -14.02 -17.24 15.05
N ARG A 113 -14.89 -17.78 14.18
CA ARG A 113 -14.54 -18.07 12.77
C ARG A 113 -14.38 -16.81 11.93
N ALA A 114 -15.14 -15.75 12.19
CA ALA A 114 -15.01 -14.47 11.52
C ALA A 114 -13.69 -13.78 11.90
N GLY A 115 -13.32 -13.80 13.18
CA GLY A 115 -12.04 -13.28 13.68
C GLY A 115 -10.84 -14.09 13.18
N LEU A 116 -10.96 -15.41 13.06
CA LEU A 116 -9.91 -16.24 12.45
C LEU A 116 -9.75 -15.97 10.95
N ASN A 117 -10.85 -15.72 10.23
CA ASN A 117 -10.79 -15.42 8.80
C ASN A 117 -10.25 -14.02 8.49
N SER A 118 -10.39 -13.04 9.39
CA SER A 118 -9.78 -11.71 9.23
C SER A 118 -8.28 -11.71 9.57
N ALA A 119 -7.83 -12.62 10.44
CA ALA A 119 -6.41 -12.79 10.76
C ALA A 119 -5.63 -13.56 9.67
N ILE A 120 -6.32 -14.37 8.86
CA ILE A 120 -5.71 -15.06 7.74
C ILE A 120 -5.70 -14.12 6.53
N VAL A 121 -4.54 -13.50 6.30
CA VAL A 121 -4.26 -12.76 5.06
C VAL A 121 -4.29 -13.75 3.89
N ARG A 122 -5.36 -13.72 3.09
CA ARG A 122 -5.60 -14.65 1.96
C ARG A 122 -4.83 -14.27 0.70
N GLU A 123 -4.43 -13.02 0.59
CA GLU A 123 -3.61 -12.52 -0.51
C GLU A 123 -2.14 -12.73 -0.19
N LYS A 124 -1.34 -13.04 -1.22
CA LYS A 124 0.09 -13.27 -1.06
C LYS A 124 0.74 -11.98 -0.58
N PRO A 125 1.12 -11.87 0.71
CA PRO A 125 1.64 -10.61 1.19
C PRO A 125 3.01 -10.45 0.54
N ASN A 126 3.22 -9.34 -0.16
CA ASN A 126 4.47 -9.05 -0.87
C ASN A 126 5.52 -8.56 0.15
N VAL A 127 5.77 -9.36 1.19
CA VAL A 127 6.62 -9.00 2.33
C VAL A 127 8.07 -9.17 1.93
N LYS A 128 8.85 -8.10 2.04
CA LYS A 128 10.29 -8.17 1.79
C LYS A 128 10.98 -8.63 3.08
N TRP A 129 12.14 -9.26 2.92
CA TRP A 129 12.94 -9.76 4.05
C TRP A 129 13.29 -8.67 5.07
N ASN A 130 13.42 -7.41 4.63
CA ASN A 130 13.72 -6.27 5.49
C ASN A 130 12.52 -5.75 6.30
N ASP A 131 11.30 -6.14 5.93
CA ASP A 131 10.07 -5.62 6.54
C ASP A 131 9.69 -6.40 7.82
N VAL A 132 10.41 -7.47 8.13
CA VAL A 132 10.18 -8.30 9.32
C VAL A 132 11.08 -7.83 10.47
N ALA A 133 10.53 -7.09 11.45
CA ALA A 133 11.31 -6.64 12.60
C ALA A 133 11.51 -7.74 13.66
N GLY A 134 12.66 -7.74 14.36
CA GLY A 134 12.87 -8.55 15.58
C GLY A 134 13.20 -10.04 15.37
N LEU A 135 13.46 -10.48 14.14
CA LEU A 135 13.78 -11.88 13.80
C LEU A 135 15.15 -12.05 13.14
N ASP A 136 16.13 -11.21 13.49
CA ASP A 136 17.44 -11.19 12.85
C ASP A 136 18.21 -12.52 12.99
N SER A 137 18.11 -13.17 14.16
CA SER A 137 18.73 -14.48 14.41
C SER A 137 18.13 -15.58 13.54
N ALA A 138 16.80 -15.61 13.43
CA ALA A 138 16.09 -16.58 12.59
C ALA A 138 16.37 -16.36 11.10
N LYS A 139 16.45 -15.09 10.67
CA LYS A 139 16.83 -14.70 9.31
C LYS A 139 18.25 -15.19 8.97
N GLN A 140 19.21 -14.92 9.85
CA GLN A 140 20.59 -15.33 9.63
C GLN A 140 20.71 -16.85 9.56
N ALA A 141 20.05 -17.59 10.45
CA ALA A 141 20.05 -19.05 10.43
C ALA A 141 19.51 -19.63 9.10
N LEU A 142 18.42 -19.07 8.57
CA LEU A 142 17.87 -19.51 7.28
C LEU A 142 18.81 -19.21 6.11
N GLN A 143 19.49 -18.07 6.11
CA GLN A 143 20.49 -17.75 5.09
C GLN A 143 21.70 -18.67 5.17
N GLU A 144 22.20 -18.92 6.39
CA GLU A 144 23.32 -19.82 6.64
C GLU A 144 22.98 -21.25 6.21
N VAL A 145 21.79 -21.76 6.52
CA VAL A 145 21.33 -23.10 6.11
C VAL A 145 21.31 -23.27 4.59
N VAL A 146 21.06 -22.21 3.82
CA VAL A 146 21.11 -22.28 2.35
C VAL A 146 22.54 -22.18 1.81
N ILE A 147 23.40 -21.40 2.47
CA ILE A 147 24.78 -21.14 1.99
C ILE A 147 25.77 -22.22 2.46
N LEU A 148 25.61 -22.75 3.68
CA LEU A 148 26.51 -23.73 4.30
C LEU A 148 26.67 -25.01 3.47
N PRO A 149 25.61 -25.62 2.89
CA PRO A 149 25.75 -26.80 2.04
C PRO A 149 26.56 -26.54 0.78
N VAL A 150 26.48 -25.34 0.21
CA VAL A 150 27.24 -24.95 -0.98
C VAL A 150 28.70 -24.63 -0.61
N LYS A 151 28.91 -23.97 0.53
CA LYS A 151 30.22 -23.50 0.97
C LYS A 151 31.08 -24.61 1.60
N PHE A 152 30.45 -25.58 2.25
CA PHE A 152 31.13 -26.74 2.84
C PHE A 152 30.40 -28.05 2.51
N PRO A 153 30.38 -28.47 1.23
CA PRO A 153 29.67 -29.68 0.80
C PRO A 153 30.05 -30.94 1.58
N GLN A 154 31.31 -31.02 2.03
CA GLN A 154 31.86 -32.14 2.80
C GLN A 154 31.23 -32.35 4.19
N PHE A 155 30.59 -31.34 4.78
CA PHE A 155 29.86 -31.49 6.06
C PHE A 155 28.39 -31.90 5.85
N PHE A 156 27.92 -31.93 4.59
CA PHE A 156 26.54 -32.23 4.21
C PHE A 156 26.44 -33.45 3.27
N THR A 157 27.50 -34.26 3.18
CA THR A 157 27.44 -35.60 2.60
C THR A 157 26.75 -36.52 3.60
N GLY A 158 25.49 -36.85 3.34
CA GLY A 158 24.70 -37.78 4.16
C GLY A 158 25.30 -39.18 4.22
#